data_AF-A0A955FME7-F1
#
_entry.id   AF-A0A955FME7-F1
#
_cell.length_a   1.000
_cell.length_b   1.000
_cell.length_c   1.000
_cell.angle_alpha   90.00
_cell.angle_beta   90.00
_cell.angle_gamma   90.00
#
_symmetry.space_group_name_H-M   'P 1'
#
loop_
_entity.id
_entity.type
_entity.pdbx_description
1 polymer ?
#
loop_
_entity_poly.entity_id
_entity_poly.type
_entity_poly.pdbx_seq_one_letter_code
_entity_poly.pdbx_strand_id
1 'polypeptide(L)'
;MERDKMLDSEVVIGGEMKPDLDIVKLTDGLGFGDKNGISHNRRISEDATAEDLPVLLETVNVIEDHIASSEVLVPVDTDKDGKMLDDDGCGDGRGWKKIVVKVGDTIKEKMKSLNRAKQFGGGITMAMAGLVANGKVQGQTLRSSFSDSIKLLEQRRLGFGAHTDDHAHGPNCGCGAIDRAPEILNNAIVFESQIREVSINVLGLDEQDVDVAYQNIKSFLPSMESESYKGSDVADEVINEGKVVKELTGPHLEMYILLNEVDGFTVDQAKIRELSDERVQAFSVDVWRMRQQANDSYDNPEEANVAFAGAVIYTLATAGTLTAGDLPVYLIKKAA
;
A
#
# COMPACT_ATOMS: atom_id res chain seq x y z
N MET A 1 0.11 -0.17 35.54
CA MET A 1 -0.44 0.44 34.31
C MET A 1 -1.16 -0.67 33.58
N GLU A 2 -2.46 -0.81 33.85
CA GLU A 2 -3.27 -1.92 33.34
C GLU A 2 -3.37 -1.81 31.82
N ARG A 3 -2.75 -2.79 31.13
CA ARG A 3 -2.90 -3.01 29.70
C ARG A 3 -4.29 -3.60 29.49
N ASP A 4 -5.26 -2.72 29.28
CA ASP A 4 -6.65 -3.12 29.08
C ASP A 4 -6.78 -3.96 27.81
N LYS A 5 -7.20 -5.22 27.99
CA LYS A 5 -7.54 -6.15 26.94
C LYS A 5 -8.78 -5.62 26.20
N MET A 6 -8.61 -5.03 25.03
CA MET A 6 -9.70 -4.91 24.05
C MET A 6 -9.27 -5.55 22.73
N LEU A 7 -9.29 -6.89 22.75
CA LEU A 7 -9.83 -7.66 21.64
C LEU A 7 -11.30 -7.89 21.98
N ASP A 8 -12.15 -6.88 21.81
CA ASP A 8 -13.61 -7.05 21.97
C ASP A 8 -14.27 -7.69 20.74
N SER A 9 -13.46 -8.06 19.75
CA SER A 9 -13.78 -9.12 18.80
C SER A 9 -12.82 -10.29 19.06
N GLU A 10 -13.37 -11.49 19.21
CA GLU A 10 -12.59 -12.72 19.09
C GLU A 10 -12.02 -12.75 17.66
N VAL A 11 -10.78 -12.31 17.51
CA VAL A 11 -10.07 -12.35 16.22
C VAL A 11 -9.69 -13.78 15.92
N VAL A 12 -10.14 -14.29 14.78
CA VAL A 12 -9.70 -15.59 14.26
C VAL A 12 -8.42 -15.33 13.48
N ILE A 13 -7.30 -15.76 14.04
CA ILE A 13 -6.03 -15.77 13.32
C ILE A 13 -6.13 -16.83 12.24
N GLY A 14 -5.92 -16.42 10.99
CA GLY A 14 -5.98 -17.35 9.85
C GLY A 14 -5.06 -18.55 10.05
N GLY A 15 -5.59 -19.76 9.85
CA GLY A 15 -4.79 -21.00 9.89
C GLY A 15 -3.91 -21.18 8.64
N GLU A 16 -3.09 -22.24 8.63
CA GLU A 16 -2.20 -22.62 7.51
C GLU A 16 -2.96 -23.15 6.28
N MET A 17 -3.88 -22.37 5.70
CA MET A 17 -4.42 -22.70 4.39
C MET A 17 -3.45 -22.16 3.34
N LYS A 18 -2.70 -23.05 2.67
CA LYS A 18 -1.83 -22.68 1.54
C LYS A 18 -2.59 -22.95 0.24
N PRO A 19 -3.16 -21.92 -0.42
CA PRO A 19 -3.73 -22.11 -1.75
C PRO A 19 -2.63 -22.57 -2.72
N ASP A 20 -3.00 -23.30 -3.77
CA ASP A 20 -2.10 -23.53 -4.89
C ASP A 20 -1.89 -22.19 -5.61
N LEU A 21 -0.63 -21.75 -5.71
CA LEU A 21 -0.25 -20.45 -6.23
C LEU A 21 0.59 -20.58 -7.51
N ASP A 22 0.39 -19.61 -8.40
CA ASP A 22 1.33 -19.29 -9.48
C ASP A 22 1.98 -17.94 -9.12
N ILE A 23 3.28 -17.97 -8.83
CA ILE A 23 4.06 -16.79 -8.47
C ILE A 23 5.03 -16.51 -9.62
N VAL A 24 4.84 -15.37 -10.28
CA VAL A 24 5.56 -15.04 -11.50
C VAL A 24 6.33 -13.74 -11.28
N LYS A 25 7.63 -13.77 -11.57
CA LYS A 25 8.43 -12.54 -11.71
C LYS A 25 8.01 -11.83 -13.00
N LEU A 26 7.38 -10.67 -12.86
CA LEU A 26 6.90 -9.89 -14.00
C LEU A 26 8.04 -9.13 -14.69
N THR A 27 8.93 -8.56 -13.88
CA THR A 27 10.07 -7.76 -14.35
C THR A 27 11.14 -7.66 -13.26
N ASP A 28 12.39 -7.42 -13.66
CA ASP A 28 13.50 -7.08 -12.74
C ASP A 28 13.42 -5.63 -12.24
N GLY A 29 12.53 -4.82 -12.82
CA GLY A 29 12.30 -3.43 -12.44
C GLY A 29 11.17 -2.82 -13.27
N LEU A 30 10.44 -1.86 -12.70
CA LEU A 30 9.41 -1.12 -13.46
C LEU A 30 10.00 -0.32 -14.63
N GLY A 31 11.30 -0.02 -14.62
CA GLY A 31 11.99 0.72 -15.70
C GLY A 31 11.72 2.23 -15.70
N PHE A 32 10.94 2.71 -14.73
CA PHE A 32 10.72 4.13 -14.47
C PHE A 32 10.76 4.39 -12.96
N GLY A 33 11.38 5.50 -12.57
CA GLY A 33 11.46 5.87 -11.17
C GLY A 33 12.29 7.13 -10.91
N ASP A 34 12.31 7.56 -9.65
CA ASP A 34 13.23 8.58 -9.15
C ASP A 34 14.60 7.95 -8.91
N LYS A 35 15.63 8.40 -9.64
CA LYS A 35 17.00 7.88 -9.52
C LYS A 35 17.57 7.95 -8.10
N ASN A 36 17.02 8.77 -7.22
CA ASN A 36 17.42 8.88 -5.81
C ASN A 36 16.53 8.07 -4.86
N GLY A 37 15.48 7.42 -5.37
CA GLY A 37 14.58 6.57 -4.60
C GLY A 37 15.21 5.24 -4.16
N ILE A 38 14.41 4.46 -3.44
CA ILE A 38 14.76 3.12 -2.97
C ILE A 38 15.17 2.26 -4.17
N SER A 39 16.33 1.62 -4.10
CA SER A 39 16.93 0.92 -5.25
C SER A 39 17.48 -0.44 -4.86
N HIS A 40 17.12 -1.44 -5.65
CA HIS A 40 17.64 -2.80 -5.51
C HIS A 40 19.12 -2.84 -5.90
N ASN A 41 19.46 -2.27 -7.05
CA ASN A 41 20.82 -2.32 -7.58
C ASN A 41 21.79 -1.53 -6.70
N ARG A 42 21.42 -0.30 -6.30
CA ARG A 42 22.26 0.53 -5.44
C ARG A 42 22.57 -0.14 -4.11
N ARG A 43 21.58 -0.82 -3.51
CA ARG A 43 21.82 -1.56 -2.27
C ARG A 43 22.84 -2.68 -2.42
N ILE A 44 22.85 -3.35 -3.56
CA ILE A 44 23.78 -4.44 -3.87
C ILE A 44 25.15 -3.91 -4.33
N SER A 45 25.20 -2.81 -5.08
CA SER A 45 26.44 -2.36 -5.73
C SER A 45 27.18 -1.24 -4.99
N GLU A 46 26.47 -0.41 -4.21
CA GLU A 46 27.01 0.83 -3.62
C GLU A 46 26.87 0.86 -2.09
N ASP A 47 25.72 0.46 -1.54
CA ASP A 47 25.45 0.64 -0.10
C ASP A 47 26.05 -0.49 0.76
N ALA A 48 26.25 -1.68 0.20
CA ALA A 48 26.83 -2.81 0.90
C ALA A 48 28.36 -2.69 0.99
N THR A 49 28.91 -2.89 2.18
CA THR A 49 30.37 -2.99 2.35
C THR A 49 30.89 -4.27 1.67
N ALA A 50 32.19 -4.31 1.35
CA ALA A 50 32.81 -5.52 0.78
C ALA A 50 32.68 -6.76 1.71
N GLU A 51 32.53 -6.54 3.01
CA GLU A 51 32.33 -7.60 4.01
C GLU A 51 30.86 -8.06 4.07
N ASP A 52 29.90 -7.13 3.93
CA ASP A 52 28.46 -7.42 4.00
C ASP A 52 27.90 -7.98 2.69
N LEU A 53 28.51 -7.65 1.54
CA LEU A 53 27.98 -7.97 0.22
C LEU A 53 27.72 -9.48 -0.01
N PRO A 54 28.65 -10.40 0.33
CA PRO A 54 28.39 -11.83 0.14
C PRO A 54 27.16 -12.31 0.93
N VAL A 55 27.01 -11.84 2.17
CA VAL A 55 25.89 -12.19 3.05
C VAL A 55 24.59 -11.60 2.50
N LEU A 56 24.61 -10.35 2.05
CA LEU A 56 23.43 -9.71 1.44
C LEU A 56 22.98 -10.45 0.17
N LEU A 57 23.91 -10.82 -0.71
CA LEU A 57 23.59 -11.57 -1.94
C LEU A 57 22.99 -12.95 -1.64
N GLU A 58 23.56 -13.68 -0.69
CA GLU A 58 22.99 -14.96 -0.23
C GLU A 58 21.58 -14.76 0.34
N THR A 59 21.40 -13.73 1.18
CA THR A 59 20.11 -13.39 1.78
C THR A 59 19.07 -13.02 0.72
N VAL A 60 19.44 -12.22 -0.28
CA VAL A 60 18.57 -11.82 -1.40
C VAL A 60 18.08 -13.05 -2.15
N ASN A 61 18.97 -13.98 -2.50
CA ASN A 61 18.61 -15.22 -3.19
C ASN A 61 17.66 -16.10 -2.36
N VAL A 62 17.96 -16.27 -1.07
CA VAL A 62 17.12 -17.05 -0.15
C VAL A 62 15.71 -16.45 -0.05
N ILE A 63 15.61 -15.12 0.06
CA ILE A 63 14.31 -14.44 0.11
C ILE A 63 13.58 -14.56 -1.22
N GLU A 64 14.27 -14.49 -2.36
CA GLU A 64 13.67 -14.69 -3.68
C GLU A 64 13.05 -16.09 -3.80
N ASP A 65 13.74 -17.13 -3.32
CA ASP A 65 13.23 -18.50 -3.24
C ASP A 65 11.99 -18.62 -2.33
N HIS A 66 11.97 -17.92 -1.19
CA HIS A 66 10.82 -17.89 -0.30
C HIS A 66 9.61 -17.13 -0.88
N ILE A 67 9.86 -16.03 -1.60
CA ILE A 67 8.82 -15.31 -2.34
C ILE A 67 8.20 -16.24 -3.40
N ALA A 68 9.02 -17.02 -4.11
CA ALA A 68 8.57 -17.93 -5.14
C ALA A 68 7.82 -19.18 -4.62
N SER A 69 7.85 -19.48 -3.30
CA SER A 69 7.40 -20.75 -2.73
C SER A 69 6.12 -20.69 -1.89
N SER A 70 5.30 -19.63 -2.00
CA SER A 70 4.04 -19.40 -1.25
C SER A 70 4.19 -19.16 0.26
N GLU A 71 5.38 -19.32 0.83
CA GLU A 71 5.59 -19.26 2.29
C GLU A 71 5.40 -17.86 2.89
N VAL A 72 5.48 -16.83 2.05
CA VAL A 72 5.29 -15.43 2.46
C VAL A 72 3.82 -14.98 2.39
N LEU A 73 2.88 -15.85 2.05
CA LEU A 73 1.46 -15.53 1.96
C LEU A 73 0.69 -16.09 3.18
N VAL A 74 -0.08 -15.23 3.83
CA VAL A 74 -0.89 -15.57 5.01
C VAL A 74 -2.32 -15.10 4.83
N PRO A 75 -3.33 -15.78 5.40
CA PRO A 75 -4.69 -15.26 5.36
C PRO A 75 -4.78 -13.91 6.08
N VAL A 76 -5.66 -13.04 5.59
CA VAL A 76 -6.04 -11.83 6.30
C VAL A 76 -6.80 -12.21 7.58
N ASP A 77 -6.44 -11.56 8.70
CA ASP A 77 -7.12 -11.76 9.97
C ASP A 77 -8.58 -11.27 9.90
N THR A 78 -9.48 -12.07 10.45
CA THR A 78 -10.93 -11.79 10.45
C THR A 78 -11.50 -11.75 11.86
N ASP A 79 -12.68 -11.16 12.03
CA ASP A 79 -13.46 -11.36 13.24
C ASP A 79 -14.06 -12.78 13.30
N LYS A 80 -14.70 -13.11 14.42
CA LYS A 80 -15.37 -14.40 14.65
C LYS A 80 -16.43 -14.78 13.62
N ASP A 81 -16.97 -13.80 12.90
CA ASP A 81 -17.99 -14.00 11.87
C ASP A 81 -17.36 -14.15 10.48
N GLY A 82 -16.02 -14.20 10.41
CA GLY A 82 -15.25 -14.32 9.17
C GLY A 82 -15.18 -13.02 8.37
N LYS A 83 -15.57 -11.88 8.96
CA LYS A 83 -15.50 -10.58 8.30
C LYS A 83 -14.10 -9.98 8.46
N MET A 84 -13.58 -9.39 7.39
CA MET A 84 -12.35 -8.63 7.45
C MET A 84 -12.43 -7.49 8.47
N LEU A 85 -11.34 -7.30 9.19
CA LEU A 85 -11.20 -6.24 10.18
C LEU A 85 -11.02 -4.88 9.51
N ASP A 86 -11.46 -3.84 10.20
CA ASP A 86 -11.40 -2.43 9.77
C ASP A 86 -9.98 -1.85 9.94
N ASP A 87 -9.05 -2.31 9.11
CA ASP A 87 -7.62 -1.93 9.19
C ASP A 87 -6.88 -2.14 7.85
N ASP A 88 -7.35 -1.59 6.73
CA ASP A 88 -6.55 -1.66 5.49
C ASP A 88 -5.33 -0.73 5.59
N GLY A 89 -4.13 -1.33 5.57
CA GLY A 89 -2.88 -0.63 5.90
C GLY A 89 -1.97 -0.33 4.72
N CYS A 90 -0.89 0.40 5.00
CA CYS A 90 0.14 0.66 4.00
C CYS A 90 0.92 -0.62 3.63
N GLY A 91 1.32 -0.71 2.36
CA GLY A 91 2.24 -1.71 1.82
C GLY A 91 3.72 -1.54 2.18
N ASP A 92 4.06 -0.57 3.04
CA ASP A 92 5.42 -0.31 3.55
C ASP A 92 6.04 -1.57 4.18
N GLY A 93 7.30 -1.85 3.85
CA GLY A 93 7.99 -3.07 4.26
C GLY A 93 8.57 -3.06 5.68
N ARG A 94 8.58 -1.89 6.34
CA ARG A 94 9.23 -1.70 7.64
C ARG A 94 8.50 -2.38 8.79
N GLY A 95 9.25 -2.60 9.88
CA GLY A 95 8.70 -3.02 11.17
C GLY A 95 7.89 -1.91 11.84
N TRP A 96 6.99 -2.30 12.74
CA TRP A 96 6.25 -1.38 13.59
C TRP A 96 6.82 -1.37 15.01
N LYS A 97 6.79 -0.20 15.63
CA LYS A 97 7.20 0.04 17.01
C LYS A 97 6.00 0.18 17.95
N LYS A 98 4.94 0.83 17.48
CA LYS A 98 3.66 0.96 18.21
C LYS A 98 2.48 0.86 17.26
N ILE A 99 1.33 0.52 17.83
CA ILE A 99 0.05 0.48 17.13
C ILE A 99 -0.94 1.19 18.02
N VAL A 100 -1.56 2.25 17.51
CA VAL A 100 -2.47 3.08 18.28
C VAL A 100 -3.83 3.16 17.63
N VAL A 101 -4.84 3.38 18.47
CA VAL A 101 -6.23 3.65 18.06
C VAL A 101 -6.82 4.67 19.03
N LYS A 102 -7.65 5.57 18.53
CA LYS A 102 -8.39 6.50 19.40
C LYS A 102 -9.73 5.89 19.79
N VAL A 103 -10.02 5.88 21.10
CA VAL A 103 -11.30 5.44 21.66
C VAL A 103 -11.83 6.55 22.56
N GLY A 104 -12.89 7.23 22.11
CA GLY A 104 -13.34 8.49 22.70
C GLY A 104 -12.21 9.53 22.65
N ASP A 105 -11.87 10.12 23.81
CA ASP A 105 -10.80 11.11 23.92
C ASP A 105 -9.43 10.50 24.27
N THR A 106 -9.31 9.16 24.27
CA THR A 106 -8.09 8.46 24.71
C THR A 106 -7.39 7.74 23.55
N ILE A 107 -6.07 7.83 23.50
CA ILE A 107 -5.24 6.99 22.62
C ILE A 107 -4.90 5.71 23.37
N LYS A 108 -5.23 4.57 22.76
CA LYS A 108 -4.93 3.23 23.28
C LYS A 108 -3.92 2.53 22.38
N GLU A 109 -2.99 1.80 23.00
CA GLU A 109 -2.01 0.99 22.30
C GLU A 109 -2.51 -0.45 22.13
N LYS A 110 -2.38 -1.01 20.93
CA LYS A 110 -2.69 -2.41 20.63
C LYS A 110 -1.43 -3.28 20.80
N MET A 111 -1.60 -4.48 21.37
CA MET A 111 -0.48 -5.37 21.69
C MET A 111 0.14 -6.10 20.50
N LYS A 112 -0.59 -6.25 19.38
CA LYS A 112 -0.10 -6.95 18.19
C LYS A 112 -0.59 -6.31 16.91
N SER A 113 0.24 -6.41 15.88
CA SER A 113 -0.19 -6.19 14.49
C SER A 113 -0.99 -7.40 14.03
N LEU A 114 -2.00 -7.14 13.22
CA LEU A 114 -2.78 -8.16 12.53
C LEU A 114 -2.29 -8.30 11.08
N ASN A 115 -2.55 -9.46 10.50
CA ASN A 115 -2.38 -9.72 9.07
C ASN A 115 -3.52 -9.01 8.33
N ARG A 116 -3.27 -7.76 7.96
CA ARG A 116 -4.23 -6.91 7.26
C ARG A 116 -3.93 -6.81 5.79
N ALA A 117 -4.94 -6.51 4.98
CA ALA A 117 -4.73 -6.18 3.59
C ALA A 117 -3.90 -4.88 3.45
N LYS A 118 -3.10 -4.82 2.39
CA LYS A 118 -2.07 -3.79 2.20
C LYS A 118 -2.23 -3.11 0.86
N GLN A 119 -2.21 -1.79 0.87
CA GLN A 119 -2.24 -0.93 -0.31
C GLN A 119 -1.30 0.24 -0.06
N PHE A 120 -0.71 0.88 -1.06
CA PHE A 120 0.15 2.03 -0.78
C PHE A 120 -0.64 3.19 -0.16
N GLY A 121 -0.25 3.61 1.05
CA GLY A 121 -0.97 4.61 1.83
C GLY A 121 -2.27 4.09 2.49
N GLY A 122 -2.60 2.80 2.33
CA GLY A 122 -3.81 2.17 2.86
C GLY A 122 -5.08 2.50 2.08
N GLY A 123 -6.22 2.05 2.63
CA GLY A 123 -7.55 2.19 2.02
C GLY A 123 -7.91 3.62 1.63
N ILE A 124 -7.56 4.58 2.48
CA ILE A 124 -7.86 6.01 2.26
C ILE A 124 -7.27 6.56 0.96
N THR A 125 -6.06 6.10 0.61
CA THR A 125 -5.32 6.61 -0.55
C THR A 125 -5.88 5.99 -1.82
N MET A 126 -6.23 4.70 -1.78
CA MET A 126 -6.89 4.05 -2.92
C MET A 126 -8.29 4.62 -3.16
N ALA A 127 -9.04 4.95 -2.11
CA ALA A 127 -10.33 5.62 -2.24
C ALA A 127 -10.18 7.05 -2.78
N MET A 128 -9.17 7.80 -2.34
CA MET A 128 -8.86 9.13 -2.87
C MET A 128 -8.50 9.04 -4.36
N ALA A 129 -7.64 8.09 -4.74
CA ALA A 129 -7.30 7.86 -6.15
C ALA A 129 -8.54 7.50 -6.99
N GLY A 130 -9.45 6.68 -6.45
CA GLY A 130 -10.71 6.34 -7.11
C GLY A 130 -11.67 7.54 -7.26
N LEU A 131 -11.75 8.42 -6.26
CA LEU A 131 -12.53 9.66 -6.33
C LEU A 131 -11.98 10.62 -7.38
N VAL A 132 -10.65 10.77 -7.46
CA VAL A 132 -9.98 11.58 -8.48
C VAL A 132 -10.21 10.99 -9.87
N ALA A 133 -10.01 9.68 -10.04
CA ALA A 133 -10.18 8.98 -11.32
C ALA A 133 -11.62 9.03 -11.85
N ASN A 134 -12.62 9.04 -10.96
CA ASN A 134 -14.03 9.23 -11.33
C ASN A 134 -14.43 10.70 -11.52
N GLY A 135 -13.51 11.64 -11.33
CA GLY A 135 -13.82 13.07 -11.42
C GLY A 135 -14.79 13.59 -10.36
N LYS A 136 -14.94 12.88 -9.22
CA LYS A 136 -15.88 13.24 -8.15
C LYS A 136 -15.39 14.41 -7.29
N VAL A 137 -14.09 14.71 -7.33
CA VAL A 137 -13.43 15.76 -6.53
C VAL A 137 -12.82 16.87 -7.40
N GLN A 138 -13.31 17.05 -8.63
CA GLN A 138 -12.82 18.11 -9.52
C GLN A 138 -13.00 19.49 -8.89
N GLY A 139 -11.97 20.33 -9.00
CA GLY A 139 -11.96 21.66 -8.40
C GLY A 139 -11.75 21.70 -6.89
N GLN A 140 -11.58 20.54 -6.23
CA GLN A 140 -11.22 20.47 -4.82
C GLN A 140 -9.69 20.41 -4.62
N THR A 141 -9.25 20.70 -3.39
CA THR A 141 -7.87 20.49 -2.97
C THR A 141 -7.59 19.01 -2.71
N LEU A 142 -6.31 18.62 -2.73
CA LEU A 142 -5.91 17.25 -2.41
C LEU A 142 -6.31 16.87 -0.98
N ARG A 143 -6.12 17.79 -0.03
CA ARG A 143 -6.48 17.56 1.37
C ARG A 143 -7.98 17.31 1.54
N SER A 144 -8.83 18.08 0.84
CA SER A 144 -10.29 17.86 0.85
C SER A 144 -10.65 16.51 0.24
N SER A 145 -9.95 16.10 -0.81
CA SER A 145 -10.17 14.81 -1.47
C SER A 145 -9.88 13.61 -0.55
N PHE A 146 -8.89 13.73 0.34
CA PHE A 146 -8.65 12.74 1.41
C PHE A 146 -9.77 12.73 2.47
N SER A 147 -10.31 13.88 2.87
CA SER A 147 -11.48 13.90 3.78
C SER A 147 -12.69 13.25 3.13
N ASP A 148 -12.91 13.48 1.84
CA ASP A 148 -14.01 12.85 1.10
C ASP A 148 -13.80 11.34 0.92
N SER A 149 -12.55 10.87 0.80
CA SER A 149 -12.24 9.44 0.76
C SER A 149 -12.50 8.75 2.11
N ILE A 150 -12.15 9.39 3.22
CA ILE A 150 -12.48 8.93 4.58
C ILE A 150 -14.00 8.83 4.76
N LYS A 151 -14.75 9.87 4.38
CA LYS A 151 -16.23 9.86 4.45
C LYS A 151 -16.84 8.75 3.61
N LEU A 152 -16.32 8.54 2.39
CA LEU A 152 -16.80 7.47 1.51
C LEU A 152 -16.63 6.10 2.16
N LEU A 153 -15.43 5.82 2.69
CA LEU A 153 -15.12 4.55 3.34
C LEU A 153 -15.96 4.32 4.60
N GLU A 154 -16.16 5.37 5.42
CA GLU A 154 -17.06 5.31 6.58
C GLU A 154 -18.50 4.99 6.18
N GLN A 155 -19.04 5.69 5.18
CA GLN A 155 -20.41 5.48 4.68
C GLN A 155 -20.61 4.06 4.13
N ARG A 156 -19.59 3.52 3.46
CA ARG A 156 -19.59 2.17 2.90
C ARG A 156 -19.15 1.09 3.90
N ARG A 157 -18.75 1.49 5.11
CA ARG A 157 -18.25 0.60 6.18
C ARG A 157 -17.06 -0.25 5.73
N LEU A 158 -16.16 0.38 4.99
CA LEU A 158 -14.95 -0.23 4.46
C LEU A 158 -13.76 0.05 5.37
N GLY A 159 -12.89 -0.95 5.49
CA GLY A 159 -11.71 -0.90 6.33
C GLY A 159 -10.71 0.14 5.89
N PHE A 160 -10.13 0.91 6.82
CA PHE A 160 -8.95 1.71 6.53
C PHE A 160 -8.13 2.04 7.77
N GLY A 161 -6.84 2.24 7.57
CA GLY A 161 -5.90 2.74 8.56
C GLY A 161 -4.79 3.56 7.92
N ALA A 162 -3.86 4.01 8.74
CA ALA A 162 -2.68 4.74 8.29
C ALA A 162 -1.44 4.26 9.05
N HIS A 163 -0.30 4.88 8.75
CA HIS A 163 0.86 4.79 9.60
C HIS A 163 1.61 6.12 9.65
N THR A 164 2.40 6.24 10.70
CA THR A 164 3.48 7.20 10.85
C THR A 164 4.80 6.44 10.95
N ASP A 165 5.91 7.14 11.18
CA ASP A 165 7.20 6.53 11.48
C ASP A 165 8.02 7.38 12.46
N ASP A 166 9.19 6.87 12.84
CA ASP A 166 10.15 7.54 13.72
C ASP A 166 10.93 8.69 13.07
N HIS A 167 10.72 8.93 11.77
CA HIS A 167 11.31 10.03 11.00
C HIS A 167 10.30 11.16 10.71
N ALA A 168 9.02 10.95 11.02
CA ALA A 168 7.94 11.89 10.78
C ALA A 168 8.18 13.22 11.52
N HIS A 169 8.18 14.32 10.78
CA HIS A 169 8.37 15.66 11.32
C HIS A 169 7.67 16.73 10.48
N GLY A 170 7.25 17.81 11.13
CA GLY A 170 6.64 18.96 10.46
C GLY A 170 5.35 18.58 9.70
N PRO A 171 5.25 18.83 8.39
CA PRO A 171 4.05 18.53 7.59
C PRO A 171 3.89 17.05 7.20
N ASN A 172 4.88 16.21 7.48
CA ASN A 172 4.92 14.82 7.04
C ASN A 172 4.40 13.89 8.14
N CYS A 173 3.59 12.90 7.75
CA CYS A 173 3.15 11.84 8.63
C CYS A 173 4.13 10.67 8.71
N GLY A 174 5.08 10.50 7.78
CA GLY A 174 6.00 9.34 7.74
C GLY A 174 5.53 8.22 6.79
N CYS A 175 4.48 8.47 6.01
CA CYS A 175 4.02 7.55 4.97
C CYS A 175 4.34 8.16 3.61
N GLY A 176 5.30 7.59 2.87
CA GLY A 176 5.70 8.12 1.56
C GLY A 176 4.55 8.24 0.56
N ALA A 177 3.59 7.32 0.60
CA ALA A 177 2.40 7.35 -0.26
C ALA A 177 1.41 8.47 0.10
N ILE A 178 1.36 8.91 1.35
CA ILE A 178 0.50 10.02 1.78
C ILE A 178 1.27 11.34 1.66
N ASP A 179 2.49 11.41 2.16
CA ASP A 179 3.31 12.63 2.20
C ASP A 179 3.66 13.14 0.81
N ARG A 180 3.98 12.24 -0.13
CA ARG A 180 4.30 12.59 -1.51
C ARG A 180 3.09 12.52 -2.45
N ALA A 181 1.87 12.48 -1.93
CA ALA A 181 0.66 12.37 -2.75
C ALA A 181 0.57 13.42 -3.89
N PRO A 182 0.91 14.72 -3.69
CA PRO A 182 0.95 15.68 -4.79
C PRO A 182 1.96 15.30 -5.89
N GLU A 183 3.14 14.83 -5.49
CA GLU A 183 4.19 14.41 -6.42
C GLU A 183 3.80 13.14 -7.16
N ILE A 184 3.19 12.17 -6.46
CA ILE A 184 2.70 10.91 -7.04
C ILE A 184 1.65 11.20 -8.13
N LEU A 185 0.71 12.10 -7.90
CA LEU A 185 -0.28 12.48 -8.92
C LEU A 185 0.36 13.16 -10.14
N ASN A 186 1.38 13.99 -9.94
CA ASN A 186 2.14 14.53 -11.07
C ASN A 186 2.90 13.43 -11.82
N ASN A 187 3.56 12.52 -11.09
CA ASN A 187 4.32 11.42 -11.66
C ASN A 187 3.45 10.38 -12.36
N ALA A 188 2.16 10.26 -12.00
CA ALA A 188 1.19 9.49 -12.77
C ALA A 188 1.12 9.97 -14.23
N ILE A 189 1.27 11.27 -14.47
CA ILE A 189 1.30 11.87 -15.81
C ILE A 189 2.70 11.79 -16.43
N VAL A 190 3.75 12.05 -15.65
CA VAL A 190 5.15 11.96 -16.15
C VAL A 190 5.47 10.55 -16.67
N PHE A 191 4.97 9.52 -15.99
CA PHE A 191 5.16 8.11 -16.34
C PHE A 191 3.94 7.49 -17.03
N GLU A 192 3.05 8.30 -17.61
CA GLU A 192 1.77 7.82 -18.16
C GLU A 192 1.93 6.67 -19.16
N SER A 193 2.88 6.75 -20.09
CA SER A 193 3.10 5.68 -21.07
C SER A 193 3.45 4.35 -20.42
N GLN A 194 4.37 4.37 -19.45
CA GLN A 194 4.84 3.17 -18.75
C GLN A 194 3.76 2.60 -17.84
N ILE A 195 3.04 3.46 -17.11
CA ILE A 195 1.95 3.05 -16.24
C ILE A 195 0.80 2.43 -17.05
N ARG A 196 0.46 2.99 -18.22
CA ARG A 196 -0.53 2.41 -19.14
C ARG A 196 -0.13 1.03 -19.62
N GLU A 197 1.12 0.87 -20.03
CA GLU A 197 1.64 -0.42 -20.49
C GLU A 197 1.49 -1.50 -19.41
N VAL A 198 1.89 -1.20 -18.17
CA VAL A 198 1.74 -2.15 -17.05
C VAL A 198 0.26 -2.38 -16.70
N SER A 199 -0.54 -1.32 -16.60
CA SER A 199 -1.95 -1.42 -16.20
C SER A 199 -2.77 -2.26 -17.19
N ILE A 200 -2.60 -2.04 -18.49
CA ILE A 200 -3.40 -2.68 -19.54
C ILE A 200 -2.82 -4.05 -19.89
N ASN A 201 -1.52 -4.12 -20.21
CA ASN A 201 -0.94 -5.33 -20.78
C ASN A 201 -0.51 -6.36 -19.74
N VAL A 202 -0.21 -5.92 -18.51
CA VAL A 202 0.25 -6.81 -17.43
C VAL A 202 -0.87 -7.11 -16.44
N LEU A 203 -1.60 -6.09 -16.00
CA LEU A 203 -2.68 -6.22 -15.02
C LEU A 203 -4.07 -6.38 -15.66
N GLY A 204 -4.17 -6.31 -16.99
CA GLY A 204 -5.40 -6.62 -17.73
C GLY A 204 -6.55 -5.63 -17.51
N LEU A 205 -6.25 -4.36 -17.21
CA LEU A 205 -7.28 -3.34 -17.11
C LEU A 205 -7.82 -2.95 -18.50
N ASP A 206 -9.10 -2.56 -18.54
CA ASP A 206 -9.72 -2.04 -19.75
C ASP A 206 -9.14 -0.67 -20.12
N GLU A 207 -8.78 -0.49 -21.39
CA GLU A 207 -8.15 0.74 -21.89
C GLU A 207 -9.07 1.96 -21.73
N GLN A 208 -10.39 1.79 -21.89
CA GLN A 208 -11.35 2.88 -21.75
C GLN A 208 -11.43 3.37 -20.31
N ASP A 209 -11.43 2.46 -19.33
CA ASP A 209 -11.45 2.82 -17.90
C ASP A 209 -10.16 3.57 -17.51
N VAL A 210 -9.01 3.12 -18.02
CA VAL A 210 -7.71 3.79 -17.84
C VAL A 210 -7.71 5.18 -18.48
N ASP A 211 -8.28 5.33 -19.68
CA ASP A 211 -8.41 6.61 -20.36
C ASP A 211 -9.24 7.63 -19.57
N VAL A 212 -10.41 7.21 -19.08
CA VAL A 212 -11.28 8.05 -18.26
C VAL A 212 -10.55 8.47 -16.98
N ALA A 213 -9.88 7.53 -16.30
CA ALA A 213 -9.10 7.83 -15.11
C ALA A 213 -8.01 8.88 -15.39
N TYR A 214 -7.24 8.73 -16.47
CA TYR A 214 -6.20 9.70 -16.84
C TYR A 214 -6.74 11.08 -17.20
N GLN A 215 -7.86 11.14 -17.92
CA GLN A 215 -8.51 12.41 -18.24
C GLN A 215 -8.88 13.16 -16.96
N ASN A 216 -9.50 12.46 -15.99
CA ASN A 216 -9.92 13.07 -14.74
C ASN A 216 -8.73 13.44 -13.82
N ILE A 217 -7.68 12.62 -13.77
CA ILE A 217 -6.44 12.98 -13.05
C ILE A 217 -5.85 14.27 -13.62
N LYS A 218 -5.71 14.39 -14.94
CA LYS A 218 -5.19 15.60 -15.61
C LYS A 218 -6.04 16.84 -15.29
N SER A 219 -7.36 16.69 -15.25
CA SER A 219 -8.28 17.77 -14.89
C SER A 219 -8.18 18.18 -13.42
N PHE A 220 -7.82 17.26 -12.52
CA PHE A 220 -7.72 17.52 -11.09
C PHE A 220 -6.42 18.23 -10.68
N LEU A 221 -5.29 17.94 -11.35
CA LEU A 221 -3.96 18.48 -10.98
C LEU A 221 -3.93 20.01 -10.75
N PRO A 222 -4.57 20.86 -11.56
CA PRO A 222 -4.54 22.31 -11.34
C PRO A 222 -5.23 22.77 -10.05
N SER A 223 -6.19 22.01 -9.50
CA SER A 223 -6.94 22.38 -8.30
C SER A 223 -6.40 21.76 -7.01
N MET A 224 -5.40 20.85 -7.09
CA MET A 224 -4.99 20.05 -5.94
C MET A 224 -4.32 20.83 -4.79
N GLU A 225 -3.91 22.08 -5.04
CA GLU A 225 -3.20 22.96 -4.09
C GLU A 225 -1.99 22.28 -3.41
N SER A 226 -1.05 21.78 -4.21
CA SER A 226 0.08 20.96 -3.72
C SER A 226 0.94 21.63 -2.65
N GLU A 227 1.08 22.96 -2.68
CA GLU A 227 1.94 23.70 -1.75
C GLU A 227 1.37 23.79 -0.31
N SER A 228 0.06 23.67 -0.15
CA SER A 228 -0.61 23.74 1.15
C SER A 228 -0.85 22.36 1.79
N TYR A 229 -0.63 21.29 1.03
CA TYR A 229 -0.87 19.91 1.45
C TYR A 229 0.11 19.45 2.54
N LYS A 230 -0.42 18.70 3.52
CA LYS A 230 0.34 18.09 4.61
C LYS A 230 -0.18 16.68 4.86
N GLY A 231 0.70 15.69 4.80
CA GLY A 231 0.32 14.31 5.11
C GLY A 231 -0.02 14.12 6.59
N SER A 232 0.58 14.92 7.50
CA SER A 232 0.23 14.94 8.92
C SER A 232 -1.27 15.15 9.15
N ASP A 233 -1.88 16.07 8.40
CA ASP A 233 -3.29 16.42 8.56
C ASP A 233 -4.21 15.25 8.14
N VAL A 234 -3.75 14.39 7.22
CA VAL A 234 -4.46 13.18 6.80
C VAL A 234 -4.38 12.11 7.88
N ALA A 235 -3.17 11.84 8.40
CA ALA A 235 -2.99 10.88 9.49
C ALA A 235 -3.76 11.29 10.76
N ASP A 236 -3.80 12.59 11.06
CA ASP A 236 -4.57 13.16 12.17
C ASP A 236 -6.09 12.95 11.99
N GLU A 237 -6.61 13.02 10.78
CA GLU A 237 -8.03 12.71 10.53
C GLU A 237 -8.31 11.22 10.74
N VAL A 238 -7.45 10.33 10.23
CA VAL A 238 -7.58 8.87 10.39
C VAL A 238 -7.60 8.47 11.86
N ILE A 239 -6.68 9.00 12.68
CA ILE A 239 -6.68 8.70 14.12
C ILE A 239 -7.90 9.30 14.81
N ASN A 240 -8.42 10.45 14.36
CA ASN A 240 -9.61 11.07 14.93
C ASN A 240 -10.90 10.29 14.62
N GLU A 241 -10.97 9.60 13.49
CA GLU A 241 -12.03 8.65 13.15
C GLU A 241 -11.93 7.31 13.92
N GLY A 242 -10.99 7.20 14.87
CA GLY A 242 -10.85 6.00 15.70
C GLY A 242 -10.27 4.80 14.95
N LYS A 243 -9.56 5.05 13.84
CA LYS A 243 -8.91 4.01 13.05
C LYS A 243 -7.52 3.68 13.55
N VAL A 244 -7.00 2.55 13.08
CA VAL A 244 -5.67 2.06 13.45
C VAL A 244 -4.58 2.87 12.76
N VAL A 245 -3.63 3.37 13.55
CA VAL A 245 -2.40 4.00 13.06
C VAL A 245 -1.19 3.27 13.64
N LYS A 246 -0.27 2.83 12.77
CA LYS A 246 1.00 2.20 13.19
C LYS A 246 2.12 3.23 13.24
N GLU A 247 2.99 3.20 14.24
CA GLU A 247 4.28 3.91 14.24
C GLU A 247 5.32 2.94 13.71
N LEU A 248 5.80 3.13 12.48
CA LEU A 248 6.87 2.34 11.89
C LEU A 248 8.24 2.79 12.41
N THR A 249 9.26 1.96 12.21
CA THR A 249 10.62 2.27 12.67
C THR A 249 11.69 1.74 11.72
N GLY A 250 12.83 2.43 11.71
CA GLY A 250 13.99 2.04 10.94
C GLY A 250 13.94 2.51 9.48
N PRO A 251 15.01 2.21 8.71
CA PRO A 251 15.12 2.63 7.32
C PRO A 251 14.27 1.76 6.40
N HIS A 252 13.99 2.31 5.22
CA HIS A 252 13.49 1.57 4.07
C HIS A 252 14.59 0.66 3.51
N LEU A 253 14.31 -0.64 3.45
CA LEU A 253 15.21 -1.68 2.94
C LEU A 253 14.47 -2.58 1.93
N GLU A 254 13.46 -2.04 1.26
CA GLU A 254 12.69 -2.78 0.29
C GLU A 254 13.55 -3.17 -0.92
N MET A 255 13.52 -4.46 -1.24
CA MET A 255 14.24 -5.04 -2.39
C MET A 255 13.28 -5.52 -3.48
N TYR A 256 11.98 -5.58 -3.19
CA TYR A 256 10.96 -6.21 -4.03
C TYR A 256 9.63 -5.46 -3.94
N ILE A 257 8.82 -5.57 -4.99
CA ILE A 257 7.39 -5.20 -4.99
C ILE A 257 6.58 -6.48 -5.23
N LEU A 258 5.69 -6.81 -4.32
CA LEU A 258 4.82 -7.98 -4.39
C LEU A 258 3.39 -7.54 -4.65
N LEU A 259 2.85 -7.92 -5.81
CA LEU A 259 1.47 -7.69 -6.21
C LEU A 259 0.67 -8.96 -5.97
N ASN A 260 -0.31 -8.90 -5.07
CA ASN A 260 -1.11 -10.06 -4.68
C ASN A 260 -2.55 -9.96 -5.20
N GLU A 261 -2.96 -10.94 -6.01
CA GLU A 261 -4.32 -11.10 -6.54
C GLU A 261 -5.11 -12.22 -5.81
N VAL A 262 -4.55 -12.81 -4.75
CA VAL A 262 -5.20 -13.90 -4.03
C VAL A 262 -6.14 -13.36 -2.95
N ASP A 263 -7.44 -13.34 -3.28
CA ASP A 263 -8.52 -12.92 -2.37
C ASP A 263 -8.42 -13.53 -0.97
N GLY A 264 -8.50 -12.69 0.06
CA GLY A 264 -8.50 -13.13 1.47
C GLY A 264 -7.11 -13.42 2.03
N PHE A 265 -6.05 -13.19 1.25
CA PHE A 265 -4.66 -13.37 1.68
C PHE A 265 -3.86 -12.07 1.56
N THR A 266 -2.74 -11.99 2.26
CA THR A 266 -1.79 -10.87 2.21
C THR A 266 -0.36 -11.38 2.40
N VAL A 267 0.62 -10.56 2.02
CA VAL A 267 2.03 -10.88 2.28
C VAL A 267 2.37 -10.68 3.76
N ASP A 268 3.04 -11.67 4.34
CA ASP A 268 3.70 -11.59 5.64
C ASP A 268 5.08 -10.92 5.52
N GLN A 269 5.07 -9.59 5.57
CA GLN A 269 6.29 -8.80 5.57
C GLN A 269 7.14 -9.02 6.83
N ALA A 270 6.53 -9.46 7.95
CA ALA A 270 7.30 -9.80 9.15
C ALA A 270 8.12 -11.07 8.93
N LYS A 271 7.56 -12.07 8.23
CA LYS A 271 8.28 -13.27 7.85
C LYS A 271 9.48 -12.98 6.94
N ILE A 272 9.31 -12.09 5.96
CA ILE A 272 10.42 -11.68 5.06
C ILE A 272 11.57 -11.05 5.86
N ARG A 273 11.25 -10.17 6.82
CA ARG A 273 12.27 -9.57 7.69
C ARG A 273 12.91 -10.59 8.63
N GLU A 274 12.14 -11.50 9.21
CA GLU A 274 12.66 -12.59 10.06
C GLU A 274 13.65 -13.48 9.29
N LEU A 275 13.27 -13.93 8.09
CA LEU A 275 14.09 -14.79 7.25
C LEU A 275 15.39 -14.12 6.77
N SER A 276 15.41 -12.80 6.73
CA SER A 276 16.57 -12.01 6.28
C SER A 276 17.35 -11.36 7.42
N ASP A 277 17.03 -11.64 8.69
CA ASP A 277 17.61 -10.96 9.85
C ASP A 277 17.51 -9.41 9.70
N GLU A 278 16.33 -8.94 9.33
CA GLU A 278 15.98 -7.52 9.08
C GLU A 278 16.74 -6.84 7.91
N ARG A 279 17.46 -7.60 7.08
CA ARG A 279 18.25 -7.04 5.95
C ARG A 279 17.42 -6.77 4.70
N VAL A 280 16.30 -7.46 4.54
CA VAL A 280 15.44 -7.35 3.36
C VAL A 280 14.01 -7.03 3.79
N GLN A 281 13.42 -6.06 3.11
CA GLN A 281 12.00 -5.76 3.18
C GLN A 281 11.39 -5.93 1.78
N ALA A 282 10.06 -5.97 1.72
CA ALA A 282 9.33 -5.96 0.46
C ALA A 282 8.13 -5.03 0.58
N PHE A 283 7.89 -4.24 -0.46
CA PHE A 283 6.61 -3.59 -0.64
C PHE A 283 5.55 -4.64 -0.98
N SER A 284 4.35 -4.52 -0.41
CA SER A 284 3.23 -5.42 -0.70
C SER A 284 1.99 -4.65 -1.07
N VAL A 285 1.33 -5.06 -2.16
CA VAL A 285 0.05 -4.51 -2.60
C VAL A 285 -0.92 -5.64 -2.88
N ASP A 286 -1.98 -5.71 -2.10
CA ASP A 286 -3.13 -6.59 -2.28
C ASP A 286 -4.06 -6.00 -3.36
N VAL A 287 -3.74 -6.31 -4.63
CA VAL A 287 -4.49 -5.89 -5.82
C VAL A 287 -5.94 -6.35 -5.75
N TRP A 288 -6.18 -7.55 -5.24
CA TRP A 288 -7.54 -8.05 -5.00
C TRP A 288 -8.34 -7.12 -4.08
N ARG A 289 -7.70 -6.58 -3.04
CA ARG A 289 -8.36 -5.70 -2.08
C ARG A 289 -8.65 -4.33 -2.70
N MET A 290 -7.76 -3.82 -3.55
CA MET A 290 -8.05 -2.59 -4.31
C MET A 290 -9.30 -2.76 -5.18
N ARG A 291 -9.42 -3.89 -5.88
CA ARG A 291 -10.60 -4.19 -6.71
C ARG A 291 -11.86 -4.33 -5.87
N GLN A 292 -11.79 -5.07 -4.75
CA GLN A 292 -12.90 -5.22 -3.83
C GLN A 292 -13.35 -3.87 -3.26
N GLN A 293 -12.41 -3.05 -2.78
CA GLN A 293 -12.72 -1.74 -2.24
C GLN A 293 -13.39 -0.84 -3.28
N ALA A 294 -12.92 -0.85 -4.54
CA ALA A 294 -13.56 -0.10 -5.60
C ALA A 294 -15.00 -0.58 -5.86
N ASN A 295 -15.22 -1.89 -5.97
CA ASN A 295 -16.54 -2.47 -6.15
C ASN A 295 -17.49 -2.14 -4.98
N ASP A 296 -17.01 -2.17 -3.75
CA ASP A 296 -17.83 -1.91 -2.58
C ASP A 296 -18.07 -0.39 -2.35
N SER A 297 -17.27 0.47 -2.99
CA SER A 297 -17.38 1.93 -2.87
C SER A 297 -18.46 2.53 -3.77
N TYR A 298 -18.79 1.87 -4.89
CA TYR A 298 -19.67 2.40 -5.93
C TYR A 298 -20.75 1.39 -6.33
N ASP A 299 -21.99 1.86 -6.44
CA ASP A 299 -23.10 1.00 -6.88
C ASP A 299 -23.11 0.82 -8.41
N ASN A 300 -22.47 1.74 -9.14
CA ASN A 300 -22.30 1.65 -10.59
C ASN A 300 -21.00 0.88 -10.94
N PRO A 301 -21.07 -0.25 -11.65
CA PRO A 301 -19.89 -1.00 -12.07
C PRO A 301 -18.87 -0.21 -12.89
N GLU A 302 -19.33 0.73 -13.72
CA GLU A 302 -18.43 1.59 -14.51
C GLU A 302 -17.59 2.50 -13.60
N GLU A 303 -18.22 3.10 -12.58
CA GLU A 303 -17.50 3.92 -11.60
C GLU A 303 -16.55 3.08 -10.74
N ALA A 304 -16.93 1.84 -10.42
CA ALA A 304 -16.06 0.90 -9.70
C ALA A 304 -14.82 0.52 -10.54
N ASN A 305 -15.00 0.24 -11.83
CA ASN A 305 -13.87 -0.10 -12.71
C ASN A 305 -12.91 1.09 -12.88
N VAL A 306 -13.43 2.30 -13.10
CA VAL A 306 -12.61 3.53 -13.18
C VAL A 306 -11.92 3.82 -11.85
N ALA A 307 -12.59 3.59 -10.72
CA ALA A 307 -11.97 3.74 -9.40
C ALA A 307 -10.81 2.76 -9.20
N PHE A 308 -10.99 1.50 -9.60
CA PHE A 308 -9.94 0.50 -9.56
C PHE A 308 -8.77 0.87 -10.47
N ALA A 309 -9.05 1.35 -11.69
CA ALA A 309 -8.02 1.89 -12.58
C ALA A 309 -7.24 3.05 -11.93
N GLY A 310 -7.94 3.97 -11.27
CA GLY A 310 -7.34 5.04 -10.48
C GLY A 310 -6.41 4.54 -9.38
N ALA A 311 -6.82 3.53 -8.61
CA ALA A 311 -6.02 2.92 -7.55
C ALA A 311 -4.75 2.24 -8.10
N VAL A 312 -4.85 1.55 -9.24
CA VAL A 312 -3.70 0.92 -9.92
C VAL A 312 -2.74 1.98 -10.46
N ILE A 313 -3.23 3.01 -11.14
CA ILE A 313 -2.42 4.14 -11.65
C ILE A 313 -1.66 4.79 -10.50
N TYR A 314 -2.35 5.08 -9.40
CA TYR A 314 -1.74 5.69 -8.22
C TYR A 314 -0.68 4.79 -7.59
N THR A 315 -0.95 3.48 -7.51
CA THR A 315 0.00 2.50 -6.96
C THR A 315 1.29 2.45 -7.79
N LEU A 316 1.18 2.39 -9.11
CA LEU A 316 2.34 2.36 -10.02
C LEU A 316 3.09 3.70 -10.00
N ALA A 317 2.38 4.83 -9.95
CA ALA A 317 2.98 6.15 -9.77
C ALA A 317 3.69 6.29 -8.42
N THR A 318 3.15 5.69 -7.36
CA THR A 318 3.80 5.64 -6.04
C THR A 318 5.11 4.88 -6.15
N ALA A 319 5.11 3.69 -6.76
CA ALA A 319 6.34 2.93 -6.98
C ALA A 319 7.37 3.74 -7.79
N GLY A 320 6.96 4.40 -8.87
CA GLY A 320 7.83 5.29 -9.66
C GLY A 320 8.27 6.57 -8.93
N THR A 321 7.61 6.96 -7.85
CA THR A 321 7.99 8.16 -7.07
C THR A 321 8.94 7.80 -5.93
N LEU A 322 8.73 6.66 -5.29
CA LEU A 322 9.47 6.25 -4.10
C LEU A 322 10.70 5.39 -4.41
N THR A 323 10.76 4.80 -5.61
CA THR A 323 11.84 3.87 -6.00
C THR A 323 12.59 4.36 -7.22
N ALA A 324 13.79 3.80 -7.45
CA ALA A 324 14.57 4.01 -8.66
C ALA A 324 14.02 3.27 -9.89
N GLY A 325 12.91 2.54 -9.75
CA GLY A 325 12.31 1.77 -10.83
C GLY A 325 13.01 0.44 -11.10
N ASP A 326 13.91 0.00 -10.22
CA ASP A 326 14.74 -1.19 -10.38
C ASP A 326 14.46 -2.29 -9.33
N LEU A 327 13.36 -2.17 -8.57
CA LEU A 327 12.90 -3.24 -7.70
C LEU A 327 12.22 -4.33 -8.54
N PRO A 328 12.63 -5.61 -8.44
CA PRO A 328 11.92 -6.70 -9.06
C PRO A 328 10.47 -6.78 -8.58
N VAL A 329 9.57 -7.06 -9.54
CA VAL A 329 8.13 -7.11 -9.30
C VAL A 329 7.63 -8.54 -9.49
N TYR A 330 6.94 -9.04 -8.46
CA TYR A 330 6.33 -10.36 -8.46
C TYR A 330 4.81 -10.24 -8.45
N LEU A 331 4.14 -11.06 -9.26
CA LEU A 331 2.70 -11.26 -9.23
C LEU A 331 2.38 -12.59 -8.57
N ILE A 332 1.56 -12.56 -7.53
CA ILE A 332 1.04 -13.71 -6.79
C ILE A 332 -0.42 -13.89 -7.18
N LYS A 333 -0.76 -15.02 -7.80
CA LYS A 333 -2.14 -15.36 -8.18
C LYS A 333 -2.43 -16.83 -7.89
N LYS A 334 -3.70 -17.22 -7.90
CA LYS A 334 -4.09 -18.63 -7.76
C LYS A 334 -3.64 -19.42 -8.99
N ALA A 335 -3.16 -20.64 -8.78
CA ALA A 335 -2.91 -21.57 -9.88
C ALA A 335 -4.23 -21.86 -10.63
N ALA A 336 -4.13 -21.98 -11.96
CA ALA A 336 -5.26 -22.28 -12.84
C ALA A 336 -5.67 -23.76 -12.77
#